data_AF-A0A838E5D4-F1
#
_entry.id   AF-A0A838E5D4-F1
#
_cell.length_a   1.000
_cell.length_b   1.000
_cell.length_c   1.000
_cell.angle_alpha   90.00
_cell.angle_beta   90.00
_cell.angle_gamma   90.00
#
_symmetry.space_group_name_H-M   'P 1'
#
loop_
_entity.id
_entity.type
_entity.pdbx_description
1 polymer ?
#
loop_
_entity_poly.entity_id
_entity_poly.type
_entity_poly.pdbx_seq_one_letter_code
_entity_poly.pdbx_strand_id
1 'polypeptide(L)'
;MAEVRSHFRPEFLNRLDEIIIFHRLDREALRRIVDVQLRRVAQRFAYRDLGLEVTDAAKDWLAERGFDPVYGARPLKRVLRKELEDKVALQILDGRFLDGDVVVVEPDGDGLRITTKGPSPAGADLTKG
;
A
#
# COMPACT_ATOMS: atom_id res chain seq x y z
N MET A 1 -15.95 -12.67 -24.57
CA MET A 1 -16.30 -12.02 -25.85
C MET A 1 -17.74 -12.27 -26.28
N ALA A 2 -18.26 -13.50 -26.17
CA ALA A 2 -19.67 -13.81 -26.53
C ALA A 2 -20.70 -12.97 -25.73
N GLU A 3 -20.47 -12.79 -24.42
CA GLU A 3 -21.36 -12.04 -23.52
C GLU A 3 -21.34 -10.51 -23.74
N VAL A 4 -20.23 -9.98 -24.26
CA VAL A 4 -20.10 -8.56 -24.66
C VAL A 4 -20.83 -8.32 -25.97
N ARG A 5 -20.76 -9.27 -26.92
CA ARG A 5 -21.48 -9.23 -28.20
C ARG A 5 -22.99 -9.40 -28.04
N SER A 6 -23.48 -10.00 -26.96
CA SER A 6 -24.91 -10.12 -26.68
C SER A 6 -25.49 -8.88 -25.99
N HIS A 7 -24.69 -8.12 -25.23
CA HIS A 7 -25.14 -6.92 -24.52
C HIS A 7 -25.00 -5.62 -25.32
N PHE A 8 -24.05 -5.55 -26.25
CA PHE A 8 -23.80 -4.34 -27.03
C PHE A 8 -24.08 -4.55 -28.51
N ARG A 9 -24.71 -3.54 -29.13
CA ARG A 9 -25.04 -3.59 -30.56
C ARG A 9 -23.76 -3.66 -31.42
N PRO A 10 -23.79 -4.38 -32.56
CA PRO A 10 -22.63 -4.54 -33.44
C PRO A 10 -22.03 -3.20 -33.91
N GLU A 11 -22.86 -2.18 -34.14
CA GLU A 11 -22.42 -0.87 -34.60
C GLU A 11 -21.61 -0.10 -33.54
N PHE A 12 -21.83 -0.40 -32.26
CA PHE A 12 -21.04 0.17 -31.16
C PHE A 12 -19.67 -0.50 -31.06
N LEU A 13 -19.63 -1.83 -31.17
CA LEU A 13 -18.38 -2.59 -31.12
C LEU A 13 -17.45 -2.26 -32.30
N ASN A 14 -18.02 -1.97 -33.47
CA ASN A 14 -17.29 -1.59 -34.67
C ASN A 14 -16.70 -0.16 -34.63
N ARG A 15 -16.98 0.62 -33.57
CA ARG A 15 -16.38 1.94 -33.30
C ARG A 15 -15.31 1.91 -32.21
N LEU A 16 -14.98 0.74 -31.68
CA LEU A 16 -13.91 0.57 -30.71
C LEU A 16 -12.65 0.14 -31.44
N ASP A 17 -11.63 1.00 -31.43
CA ASP A 17 -10.36 0.75 -32.12
C ASP A 17 -9.58 -0.43 -31.50
N GLU A 18 -9.63 -0.58 -30.17
CA GLU A 18 -8.96 -1.66 -29.45
C GLU A 18 -9.76 -2.06 -28.20
N ILE A 19 -9.86 -3.37 -27.95
CA ILE A 19 -10.48 -3.92 -26.75
C ILE A 19 -9.37 -4.38 -25.80
N ILE A 20 -9.15 -3.62 -24.72
CA ILE A 20 -8.16 -3.97 -23.68
C ILE A 20 -8.78 -5.00 -22.73
N ILE A 21 -8.23 -6.21 -22.71
CA ILE A 21 -8.64 -7.28 -21.79
C ILE A 21 -7.79 -7.19 -20.52
N PHE A 22 -8.41 -6.86 -19.40
CA PHE A 22 -7.73 -6.90 -18.10
C PHE A 22 -7.68 -8.33 -17.57
N HIS A 23 -6.48 -8.89 -17.45
CA HIS A 23 -6.26 -10.19 -16.82
C HIS A 23 -6.40 -10.08 -15.29
N ARG A 24 -6.81 -11.17 -14.63
CA ARG A 24 -6.80 -11.25 -13.17
C ARG A 24 -5.38 -11.07 -12.66
N LEU A 25 -5.21 -10.30 -11.59
CA LEU A 25 -3.91 -10.08 -10.95
C LEU A 25 -3.47 -11.38 -10.28
N ASP A 26 -2.28 -11.88 -10.63
CA ASP A 26 -1.61 -12.93 -9.87
C ASP A 26 -0.97 -12.37 -8.59
N ARG A 27 -0.53 -13.27 -7.69
CA ARG A 27 0.03 -12.89 -6.37
C ARG A 27 1.27 -12.01 -6.51
N GLU A 28 2.08 -12.25 -7.54
CA GLU A 28 3.30 -11.49 -7.80
C GLU A 28 2.98 -10.05 -8.25
N ALA A 29 1.99 -9.89 -9.13
CA ALA A 29 1.48 -8.60 -9.54
C ALA A 29 0.89 -7.83 -8.35
N LEU A 30 0.15 -8.50 -7.46
CA LEU A 30 -0.35 -7.89 -6.24
C LEU A 30 0.77 -7.41 -5.32
N ARG A 31 1.82 -8.20 -5.14
CA ARG A 31 2.98 -7.80 -4.35
C ARG A 31 3.68 -6.56 -4.94
N ARG A 32 3.84 -6.50 -6.25
CA ARG A 32 4.36 -5.29 -6.94
C ARG A 32 3.46 -4.07 -6.70
N ILE A 33 2.15 -4.25 -6.73
CA ILE A 33 1.19 -3.17 -6.44
C ILE A 33 1.33 -2.72 -4.98
N VAL A 34 1.47 -3.64 -4.03
CA VAL A 34 1.76 -3.32 -2.61
C VAL A 34 3.03 -2.51 -2.48
N ASP A 35 4.13 -2.92 -3.13
CA ASP A 35 5.39 -2.17 -3.10
C ASP A 35 5.23 -0.74 -3.66
N VAL A 36 4.48 -0.57 -4.76
CA VAL A 36 4.19 0.77 -5.32
C VAL A 36 3.44 1.65 -4.31
N GLN A 37 2.45 1.10 -3.61
CA GLN A 37 1.70 1.87 -2.62
C GLN A 37 2.55 2.17 -1.37
N LEU A 38 3.33 1.19 -0.90
CA LEU A 38 4.23 1.37 0.24
C LEU A 38 5.29 2.42 -0.02
N ARG A 39 5.84 2.52 -1.25
CA ARG A 39 6.74 3.61 -1.62
C ARG A 39 6.10 4.98 -1.46
N ARG A 40 4.81 5.13 -1.80
CA ARG A 40 4.09 6.39 -1.61
C ARG A 40 3.89 6.70 -0.13
N VAL A 41 3.64 5.68 0.70
CA VAL A 41 3.56 5.85 2.17
C VAL A 41 4.93 6.27 2.73
N ALA A 42 6.00 5.58 2.34
CA ALA A 42 7.37 5.89 2.74
C ALA A 42 7.75 7.34 2.40
N GLN A 43 7.37 7.83 1.22
CA GLN A 43 7.56 9.24 0.85
C GLN A 43 6.83 10.19 1.79
N ARG A 44 5.57 9.89 2.16
CA ARG A 44 4.82 10.71 3.13
C ARG A 44 5.46 10.70 4.51
N PHE A 45 6.01 9.57 4.95
CA PHE A 45 6.69 9.44 6.23
C PHE A 45 8.02 10.21 6.22
N ALA A 46 8.77 10.13 5.12
CA ALA A 46 10.02 10.88 4.96
C ALA A 46 9.83 12.40 5.04
N TYR A 47 8.70 12.95 4.56
CA TYR A 47 8.37 14.37 4.74
C TYR A 47 8.17 14.79 6.21
N ARG A 48 8.01 13.81 7.12
CA ARG A 48 7.93 13.98 8.58
C ARG A 48 9.13 13.39 9.30
N ASP A 49 10.25 13.24 8.60
CA ASP A 49 11.49 12.65 9.13
C ASP A 49 11.32 11.22 9.67
N LEU A 50 10.37 10.45 9.13
CA LEU A 50 10.14 9.06 9.53
C LEU A 50 10.60 8.09 8.43
N GLY A 51 11.33 7.06 8.84
CA GLY A 51 11.63 5.88 8.03
C GLY A 51 10.48 4.87 8.02
N LEU A 52 10.45 4.00 7.00
CA LEU A 52 9.48 2.91 6.91
C LEU A 52 10.16 1.62 6.47
N GLU A 53 10.04 0.59 7.32
CA GLU A 53 10.46 -0.78 7.05
C GLU A 53 9.26 -1.71 7.15
N VAL A 54 8.98 -2.44 6.08
CA VAL A 54 7.85 -3.37 6.01
C VAL A 54 8.39 -4.75 5.69
N THR A 55 8.14 -5.69 6.60
CA THR A 55 8.55 -7.08 6.42
C THR A 55 7.86 -7.72 5.23
N ASP A 56 8.51 -8.72 4.63
CA ASP A 56 7.93 -9.47 3.52
C ASP A 56 6.60 -10.13 3.89
N ALA A 57 6.48 -10.64 5.12
CA ALA A 57 5.24 -11.20 5.63
C ALA A 57 4.12 -10.15 5.75
N ALA A 58 4.43 -8.91 6.14
CA ALA A 58 3.45 -7.82 6.13
C ALA A 58 3.02 -7.43 4.72
N LYS A 59 3.93 -7.49 3.74
CA LYS A 59 3.58 -7.25 2.32
C LYS A 59 2.64 -8.32 1.77
N ASP A 60 2.89 -9.58 2.12
CA ASP A 60 2.01 -10.69 1.73
C ASP A 60 0.63 -10.55 2.37
N TRP A 61 0.58 -10.22 3.66
CA TRP A 61 -0.67 -9.92 4.36
C TRP A 61 -1.45 -8.78 3.70
N LEU A 62 -0.77 -7.69 3.33
CA LEU A 62 -1.37 -6.57 2.61
C LEU A 62 -1.89 -6.97 1.22
N ALA A 63 -1.18 -7.83 0.50
CA ALA A 63 -1.61 -8.32 -0.81
C ALA A 63 -2.88 -9.16 -0.69
N GLU A 64 -2.97 -10.03 0.32
CA GLU A 64 -4.14 -10.87 0.58
C GLU A 64 -5.35 -10.04 1.02
N ARG A 65 -5.15 -9.10 1.95
CA ARG A 65 -6.25 -8.28 2.50
C ARG A 65 -6.68 -7.15 1.57
N GLY A 66 -5.76 -6.66 0.73
CA GLY A 66 -5.95 -5.55 -0.18
C GLY A 66 -6.52 -5.94 -1.54
N PHE A 67 -6.69 -7.23 -1.81
CA PHE A 67 -7.22 -7.75 -3.06
C PHE A 67 -8.70 -8.16 -2.94
N ASP A 68 -9.47 -7.78 -3.96
CA ASP A 68 -10.82 -8.25 -4.17
C ASP A 68 -10.98 -8.74 -5.63
N PRO A 69 -11.55 -9.92 -5.89
CA PRO A 69 -11.72 -10.45 -7.26
C PRO A 69 -12.57 -9.58 -8.18
N VAL A 70 -13.49 -8.78 -7.64
CA VAL A 70 -14.40 -7.89 -8.37
C VAL A 70 -13.81 -6.49 -8.47
N TYR A 71 -13.20 -5.98 -7.40
CA TYR A 71 -12.72 -4.59 -7.32
C TYR A 71 -11.20 -4.43 -7.53
N GLY A 72 -10.46 -5.52 -7.75
CA GLY A 72 -9.01 -5.52 -7.88
C GLY A 72 -8.30 -5.05 -6.62
N ALA A 73 -7.19 -4.33 -6.77
CA ALA A 73 -6.41 -3.79 -5.65
C ALA A 73 -7.00 -2.49 -5.03
N ARG A 74 -8.23 -2.09 -5.37
CA ARG A 74 -8.86 -0.90 -4.79
C ARG A 74 -8.96 -0.95 -3.25
N PRO A 75 -9.28 -2.10 -2.61
CA PRO A 75 -9.30 -2.20 -1.15
C PRO A 75 -7.95 -1.94 -0.49
N LEU A 76 -6.83 -2.23 -1.17
CA LEU A 76 -5.48 -2.06 -0.64
C LEU A 76 -5.23 -0.65 -0.11
N LYS A 77 -5.66 0.40 -0.83
CA LYS A 77 -5.49 1.78 -0.39
C LYS A 77 -6.19 2.04 0.94
N ARG A 78 -7.38 1.45 1.14
CA ARG A 78 -8.13 1.56 2.39
C ARG A 78 -7.46 0.80 3.53
N VAL A 79 -6.95 -0.40 3.24
CA VAL A 79 -6.22 -1.22 4.22
C VAL A 79 -4.94 -0.51 4.67
N LEU A 80 -4.11 0.00 3.75
CA LEU A 80 -2.91 0.76 4.09
C LEU A 80 -3.23 2.01 4.92
N ARG A 81 -4.29 2.74 4.57
CA ARG A 81 -4.67 3.91 5.37
C ARG A 81 -4.99 3.51 6.81
N LYS A 82 -5.89 2.53 7.00
CA LYS A 82 -6.37 2.14 8.33
C LYS A 82 -5.31 1.42 9.16
N GLU A 83 -4.63 0.44 8.56
CA GLU A 83 -3.74 -0.48 9.26
C GLU A 83 -2.30 0.00 9.33
N LEU A 84 -1.94 1.08 8.62
CA LEU A 84 -0.60 1.67 8.67
C LEU A 84 -0.65 3.15 8.99
N GLU A 85 -1.22 3.99 8.11
CA GLU A 85 -1.12 5.45 8.25
C GLU A 85 -1.84 5.98 9.49
N ASP A 86 -3.09 5.55 9.74
CA ASP A 86 -3.89 6.00 10.86
C ASP A 86 -3.28 5.54 12.20
N LYS A 87 -2.76 4.29 12.25
CA LYS A 87 -2.07 3.77 13.44
C LYS A 87 -0.78 4.52 13.76
N VAL A 88 0.04 4.83 12.74
CA VAL A 88 1.25 5.64 12.91
C VAL A 88 0.90 7.05 13.36
N ALA A 89 -0.13 7.67 12.77
CA ALA A 89 -0.58 9.00 13.18
C ALA A 89 -0.97 9.03 14.67
N LEU A 90 -1.67 8.01 15.16
CA LEU A 90 -1.98 7.88 16.59
C LEU A 90 -0.72 7.76 17.46
N GLN A 91 0.29 6.98 17.04
CA GLN A 91 1.54 6.86 17.81
C GLN A 91 2.32 8.18 17.88
N ILE A 92 2.30 8.98 16.82
CA ILE A 92 2.90 10.32 16.80
C ILE A 92 2.14 11.25 17.75
N LEU A 93 0.80 11.25 17.69
CA LEU A 93 -0.04 12.06 18.59
C LEU A 93 0.15 11.69 20.06
N ASP A 94 0.36 10.40 20.34
CA ASP A 94 0.66 9.89 21.68
C ASP A 94 2.11 10.16 22.13
N GLY A 95 2.95 10.78 21.27
CA GLY A 95 4.35 11.08 21.56
C GLY A 95 5.27 9.86 21.62
N ARG A 96 4.84 8.71 21.09
CA ARG A 96 5.63 7.46 21.12
C ARG A 96 6.59 7.34 19.94
N PHE A 97 6.23 7.94 18.81
CA PHE A 97 7.05 7.96 17.60
C PHE A 97 7.56 9.38 17.42
N LEU A 98 8.87 9.52 17.28
CA LEU A 98 9.56 10.80 17.21
C LEU A 98 10.18 11.04 15.83
N ASP A 99 10.50 12.30 15.52
CA ASP A 99 11.24 12.64 14.31
C ASP A 99 12.58 11.87 14.27
N GLY A 100 12.91 11.37 13.09
CA GLY A 100 14.05 10.48 12.84
C GLY A 100 13.72 8.99 12.96
N ASP A 101 12.62 8.59 13.62
CA ASP A 101 12.32 7.18 13.90
C ASP A 101 12.10 6.36 12.62
N VAL A 102 12.47 5.07 12.68
CA VAL A 102 12.10 4.11 11.65
C VAL A 102 10.92 3.26 12.10
N VAL A 103 9.80 3.43 11.41
CA VAL A 103 8.58 2.64 11.61
C VAL A 103 8.77 1.24 11.04
N VAL A 104 8.63 0.22 11.88
CA VAL A 104 8.71 -1.20 11.51
C VAL A 104 7.32 -1.81 11.50
N VAL A 105 6.98 -2.50 10.41
CA VAL A 105 5.65 -3.06 10.15
C VAL A 105 5.72 -4.59 10.00
N GLU A 106 4.95 -5.27 10.85
CA GLU A 106 4.86 -6.73 10.93
C GLU A 106 3.40 -7.18 10.94
N PRO A 107 3.08 -8.38 10.42
CA PRO A 107 1.73 -8.92 10.54
C PRO A 107 1.42 -9.31 11.99
N ASP A 108 0.18 -9.13 12.41
CA ASP A 108 -0.29 -9.45 13.76
C ASP A 108 -1.75 -9.91 13.71
N GLY A 109 -1.94 -11.22 13.53
CA GLY A 109 -3.26 -11.83 13.36
C GLY A 109 -4.07 -11.17 12.24
N ASP A 110 -5.13 -10.48 12.62
CA ASP A 110 -6.07 -9.81 11.70
C ASP A 110 -5.66 -8.38 11.31
N GLY A 111 -4.44 -7.95 11.66
CA GLY A 111 -3.96 -6.61 11.32
C GLY A 111 -2.44 -6.51 11.21
N LEU A 112 -1.96 -5.28 11.28
CA LEU A 112 -0.53 -4.96 11.33
C LEU A 112 -0.14 -4.44 12.71
N ARG A 113 0.99 -4.94 13.22
CA ARG A 113 1.70 -4.40 14.37
C ARG A 113 2.72 -3.39 13.87
N ILE A 114 2.74 -2.24 14.53
CA ILE A 114 3.60 -1.12 14.17
C ILE A 114 4.47 -0.78 15.38
N THR A 115 5.78 -0.82 15.17
CA THR A 115 6.77 -0.46 16.18
C THR A 115 7.75 0.55 15.62
N THR A 116 8.62 1.09 16.47
CA THR A 116 9.74 1.95 16.07
C THR A 116 11.02 1.32 16.60
N LYS A 117 12.12 1.44 15.84
CA LYS A 117 13.47 1.04 16.30
C LYS A 117 14.32 2.23 16.77
N GLY A 118 13.68 3.37 17.05
CA GLY A 118 14.35 4.63 17.39
C GLY A 118 14.90 5.35 16.16
N PRO A 119 15.64 6.45 16.37
CA PRO A 119 16.09 7.31 15.28
C PRO A 119 17.03 6.57 14.34
N SER A 120 16.75 6.69 13.05
CA SER A 120 17.64 6.26 11.98
C SER A 120 18.96 7.02 12.09
N PRO A 121 20.13 6.34 12.00
CA PRO A 121 21.43 7.01 12.02
C PRO A 121 21.63 8.03 10.89
N ALA A 122 20.74 8.07 9.89
CA ALA A 122 20.77 9.06 8.80
C ALA A 122 20.22 10.44 9.19
N GLY A 123 19.46 10.60 10.28
CA GLY A 123 18.85 11.87 10.71
C GLY A 123 19.67 12.65 11.75
N ALA A 124 20.74 12.07 12.28
CA ALA A 124 21.51 12.66 13.38
C ALA A 124 22.38 13.87 13.00
N ASP A 125 22.43 14.26 11.72
CA ASP A 125 23.42 15.23 11.20
C ASP A 125 22.85 16.62 10.88
N LEU A 126 21.56 16.90 11.15
CA LEU A 126 20.91 18.16 10.75
C LEU A 126 20.58 19.15 11.90
N THR A 127 20.91 18.84 13.16
CA THR A 127 20.61 19.71 14.31
C THR A 127 21.84 20.39 14.96
N LYS A 128 23.02 20.34 14.32
CA LYS A 128 24.19 21.12 14.74
C LYS A 128 24.56 22.16 13.68
N GLY A 129 23.90 23.32 13.71
CA GLY A 129 24.20 24.48 12.88
C GLY A 129 23.62 25.75 13.48
#